data_AF-A0A440K946-F1
#
_entry.id   AF-A0A440K946-F1
#
_cell.length_a   1.000
_cell.length_b   1.000
_cell.length_c   1.000
_cell.angle_alpha   90.00
_cell.angle_beta   90.00
_cell.angle_gamma   90.00
#
_symmetry.space_group_name_H-M   'P 1'
#
loop_
_entity.id
_entity.type
_entity.pdbx_description
1 polymer ?
#
loop_
_entity_poly.entity_id
_entity_poly.type
_entity_poly.pdbx_seq_one_letter_code
_entity_poly.pdbx_strand_id
1 'polypeptide(L)'
;MAGYGDDAGFTAYAAAAGYTVPAGSIPGARQRGSAYIDGTYGMRFPGVPTGGLAQERAWPRLGATVYGATLASDLIPQRVIDASYEAAYLELVKPGSLSIFFAPSKKVKRQKVEGIEREFFEPGDNGNIFAPDAPVSTIIEGLLAPLVGPMYGLPDILVV
;
A
#
# COMPACT_ATOMS: atom_id res chain seq x y z
N MET A 1 -16.72 -9.73 0.38
CA MET A 1 -15.39 -9.66 1.03
C MET A 1 -15.41 -8.51 2.02
N ALA A 2 -14.75 -8.65 3.18
CA ALA A 2 -14.56 -7.56 4.15
C ALA A 2 -13.15 -6.96 3.99
N GLY A 3 -12.99 -5.65 4.14
CA GLY A 3 -11.68 -5.03 4.27
C GLY A 3 -11.09 -5.36 5.64
N TYR A 4 -9.78 -5.20 5.82
CA TYR A 4 -9.15 -5.32 7.13
C TYR A 4 -9.80 -4.36 8.14
N GLY A 5 -9.97 -4.82 9.39
CA GLY A 5 -10.58 -4.08 10.49
C GLY A 5 -12.10 -3.96 10.41
N ASP A 6 -12.66 -2.84 10.90
CA ASP A 6 -14.09 -2.52 10.81
C ASP A 6 -14.31 -1.00 10.53
N ASP A 7 -15.56 -0.60 10.28
CA ASP A 7 -15.87 0.79 9.88
C ASP A 7 -15.65 1.77 11.04
N ALA A 8 -15.92 1.33 12.27
CA ALA A 8 -15.71 2.13 13.46
C ALA A 8 -14.21 2.37 13.71
N GLY A 9 -13.39 1.35 13.47
CA GLY A 9 -11.93 1.40 13.54
C GLY A 9 -11.35 2.36 12.50
N PHE A 10 -11.88 2.36 11.27
CA PHE A 10 -11.49 3.35 10.26
C PHE A 10 -11.83 4.77 10.72
N THR A 11 -13.05 5.00 11.24
CA THR A 11 -13.45 6.32 11.75
C THR A 11 -12.57 6.76 12.92
N ALA A 12 -12.24 5.86 13.85
CA ALA A 12 -11.35 6.14 14.97
C ALA A 12 -9.93 6.49 14.50
N TYR A 13 -9.39 5.74 13.54
CA TYR A 13 -8.10 6.01 12.92
C TYR A 13 -8.07 7.39 12.27
N ALA A 14 -9.07 7.70 11.42
CA ALA A 14 -9.16 8.98 10.73
C ALA A 14 -9.28 10.15 11.71
N ALA A 15 -10.06 10.01 12.78
CA ALA A 15 -10.18 11.02 13.83
C ALA A 15 -8.85 11.24 14.57
N ALA A 16 -8.14 10.15 14.92
CA ALA A 16 -6.83 10.24 15.58
C ALA A 16 -5.76 10.87 14.68
N ALA A 17 -5.82 10.63 13.37
CA ALA A 17 -4.94 11.25 12.37
C ALA A 17 -5.33 12.71 12.02
N GLY A 18 -6.47 13.20 12.51
CA GLY A 18 -6.97 14.55 12.21
C GLY A 18 -7.56 14.69 10.81
N TYR A 19 -7.94 13.58 10.16
CA TYR A 19 -8.53 13.60 8.83
C TYR A 19 -10.00 14.00 8.85
N THR A 20 -10.39 14.79 7.86
CA THR A 20 -11.79 14.98 7.50
C THR A 20 -12.18 13.95 6.47
N VAL A 21 -12.98 12.96 6.86
CA VAL A 21 -13.40 11.87 5.97
C VAL A 21 -14.44 12.39 4.96
N PRO A 22 -14.17 12.34 3.64
CA PRO A 22 -15.14 12.73 2.63
C PRO A 22 -16.35 11.80 2.61
N ALA A 23 -17.49 12.29 2.09
CA ALA A 23 -18.67 11.46 1.88
C ALA A 23 -18.38 10.31 0.90
N GLY A 24 -18.87 9.12 1.20
CA GLY A 24 -18.68 7.93 0.37
C GLY A 24 -18.97 6.65 1.14
N SER A 25 -18.82 5.51 0.46
CA SER A 25 -18.97 4.20 1.10
C SER A 25 -17.68 3.81 1.83
N ILE A 26 -17.65 3.95 3.16
CA ILE A 26 -16.55 3.47 4.00
C ILE A 26 -16.30 1.96 3.79
N PRO A 27 -17.31 1.07 3.81
CA PRO A 27 -17.09 -0.35 3.53
C PRO A 27 -16.43 -0.57 2.18
N GLY A 28 -16.90 0.11 1.13
CA GLY A 28 -16.36 -0.01 -0.22
C GLY A 28 -14.92 0.50 -0.33
N ALA A 29 -14.62 1.63 0.29
CA ALA A 29 -13.26 2.18 0.33
C ALA A 29 -12.30 1.26 1.09
N ARG A 30 -12.74 0.69 2.22
CA ARG A 30 -11.96 -0.30 2.98
C ARG A 30 -11.66 -1.57 2.20
N GLN A 31 -12.61 -2.06 1.38
CA GLN A 31 -12.33 -3.17 0.48
C GLN A 31 -11.18 -2.86 -0.48
N ARG A 32 -11.25 -1.69 -1.12
CA ARG A 32 -10.27 -1.27 -2.13
C ARG A 32 -8.91 -0.98 -1.51
N GLY A 33 -8.90 -0.33 -0.35
CA GLY A 33 -7.69 -0.12 0.44
C GLY A 33 -7.01 -1.44 0.81
N SER A 34 -7.77 -2.41 1.31
CA SER A 34 -7.22 -3.73 1.65
C SER A 34 -6.68 -4.48 0.43
N ALA A 35 -7.41 -4.45 -0.69
CA ALA A 35 -6.97 -5.08 -1.93
C ALA A 35 -5.70 -4.44 -2.50
N TYR A 36 -5.56 -3.12 -2.38
CA TYR A 36 -4.34 -2.41 -2.73
C TYR A 36 -3.15 -2.88 -1.87
N ILE A 37 -3.31 -2.92 -0.53
CA ILE A 37 -2.24 -3.39 0.36
C ILE A 37 -1.84 -4.84 0.04
N ASP A 38 -2.81 -5.72 -0.14
CA ASP A 38 -2.56 -7.13 -0.48
C ASP A 38 -1.86 -7.28 -1.85
N GLY A 39 -2.31 -6.54 -2.86
CA GLY A 39 -1.77 -6.61 -4.22
C GLY A 39 -0.37 -6.00 -4.35
N THR A 40 -0.10 -4.90 -3.65
CA THR A 40 1.18 -4.18 -3.73
C THR A 40 2.26 -4.79 -2.84
N TYR A 41 1.90 -5.25 -1.63
CA TYR A 41 2.87 -5.69 -0.62
C TYR A 41 2.77 -7.18 -0.28
N GLY A 42 1.73 -7.89 -0.72
CA GLY A 42 1.44 -9.28 -0.35
C GLY A 42 2.60 -10.25 -0.55
N MET A 43 3.36 -10.08 -1.63
CA MET A 43 4.55 -10.90 -1.94
C MET A 43 5.73 -10.65 -1.00
N ARG A 44 5.81 -9.46 -0.39
CA ARG A 44 6.88 -9.06 0.53
C ARG A 44 6.54 -9.36 1.99
N PHE A 45 5.28 -9.67 2.30
CA PHE A 45 4.90 -10.00 3.68
C PHE A 45 5.56 -11.30 4.14
N PRO A 46 6.04 -11.35 5.40
CA PRO A 46 6.72 -12.53 5.94
C PRO A 46 5.74 -13.69 6.14
N GLY A 47 6.26 -14.91 6.13
CA GLY A 47 5.46 -16.13 6.27
C GLY A 47 4.55 -16.38 5.06
N VAL A 48 3.57 -17.26 5.24
CA VAL A 48 2.64 -17.69 4.17
C VAL A 48 1.18 -17.54 4.61
N PRO A 49 0.21 -17.24 3.72
CA PRO A 49 -1.20 -17.20 4.08
C PRO A 49 -1.66 -18.52 4.72
N THR A 50 -2.33 -18.44 5.86
CA THR A 50 -2.81 -19.64 6.58
C THR A 50 -3.81 -20.48 5.79
N GLY A 51 -4.69 -19.84 5.01
CA GLY A 51 -5.70 -20.47 4.18
C GLY A 51 -5.25 -20.76 2.74
N GLY A 52 -3.96 -20.61 2.44
CA GLY A 52 -3.41 -20.82 1.10
C GLY A 52 -4.07 -19.94 0.03
N LEU A 53 -4.26 -20.48 -1.17
CA LEU A 53 -4.81 -19.75 -2.33
C LEU A 53 -6.27 -19.31 -2.13
N ALA A 54 -7.03 -20.00 -1.29
CA ALA A 54 -8.43 -19.65 -1.00
C ALA A 54 -8.54 -18.48 -0.01
N GLN A 55 -7.43 -18.07 0.64
CA GLN A 55 -7.42 -16.94 1.54
C GLN A 55 -7.51 -15.64 0.74
N GLU A 56 -8.63 -14.94 0.89
CA GLU A 56 -8.90 -13.70 0.18
C GLU A 56 -7.95 -12.55 0.54
N ARG A 57 -7.56 -12.45 1.82
CA ARG A 57 -6.68 -11.40 2.36
C ARG A 57 -5.28 -11.95 2.58
N ALA A 58 -4.24 -11.15 2.42
CA ALA A 58 -2.87 -11.63 2.59
C ALA A 58 -2.55 -12.06 4.04
N TRP A 59 -3.28 -11.53 5.03
CA TRP A 59 -3.24 -11.91 6.44
C TRP A 59 -4.56 -12.57 6.89
N PRO A 60 -4.51 -13.50 7.85
CA PRO A 60 -3.38 -13.85 8.72
C PRO A 60 -2.37 -14.82 8.05
N ARG A 61 -1.19 -15.00 8.68
CA ARG A 61 -0.06 -15.73 8.07
C ARG A 61 0.65 -16.66 9.06
N LEU A 62 1.04 -17.84 8.58
CA LEU A 62 1.84 -18.82 9.30
C LEU A 62 3.34 -18.54 9.14
N GLY A 63 4.10 -18.64 10.24
CA GLY A 63 5.56 -18.51 10.22
C GLY A 63 6.06 -17.09 9.94
N ALA A 64 5.19 -16.08 10.06
CA ALA A 64 5.59 -14.70 9.93
C ALA A 64 6.49 -14.27 11.10
N THR A 65 7.65 -13.68 10.79
CA THR A 65 8.63 -13.21 11.79
C THR A 65 8.94 -11.75 11.57
N VAL A 66 8.93 -10.96 12.64
CA VAL A 66 9.20 -9.51 12.64
C VAL A 66 10.07 -9.19 13.84
N TYR A 67 11.15 -8.43 13.64
CA TYR A 67 12.13 -8.11 14.71
C TYR A 67 12.64 -9.34 15.49
N GLY A 68 12.80 -10.48 14.81
CA GLY A 68 13.24 -11.73 15.43
C GLY A 68 12.18 -12.47 16.25
N ALA A 69 10.95 -11.95 16.33
CA ALA A 69 9.83 -12.59 17.01
C ALA A 69 8.81 -13.17 16.00
N THR A 70 8.37 -14.40 16.26
CA THR A 70 7.30 -15.03 15.47
C THR A 70 5.95 -14.46 15.87
N LEU A 71 5.16 -14.05 14.88
CA LEU A 71 3.79 -13.60 15.07
C LEU A 71 2.85 -14.81 15.20
N ALA A 72 1.77 -14.66 15.98
CA ALA A 72 0.72 -15.67 16.07
C ALA A 72 0.07 -15.89 14.69
N SER A 73 -0.27 -17.14 14.38
CA SER A 73 -0.74 -17.52 13.04
C SER A 73 -2.11 -16.98 12.67
N ASP A 74 -2.91 -16.55 13.65
CA ASP A 74 -4.21 -15.90 13.51
C ASP A 74 -4.14 -14.37 13.61
N LEU A 75 -2.95 -13.81 13.88
CA LEU A 75 -2.77 -12.38 14.02
C LEU A 75 -2.84 -11.66 12.67
N ILE A 76 -3.65 -10.61 12.63
CA ILE A 76 -3.58 -9.57 11.60
C ILE A 76 -2.84 -8.38 12.22
N PRO A 77 -1.64 -7.99 11.75
CA PRO A 77 -0.90 -6.89 12.33
C PRO A 77 -1.68 -5.57 12.25
N GLN A 78 -1.74 -4.81 13.34
CA GLN A 78 -2.42 -3.52 13.37
C GLN A 78 -1.90 -2.56 12.28
N ARG A 79 -0.60 -2.62 11.99
CA ARG A 79 0.02 -1.84 10.91
C ARG A 79 -0.56 -2.13 9.52
N VAL A 80 -1.00 -3.36 9.26
CA VAL A 80 -1.67 -3.72 7.99
C VAL A 80 -3.08 -3.14 7.97
N ILE A 81 -3.78 -3.20 9.11
CA ILE A 81 -5.11 -2.60 9.26
C ILE A 81 -5.02 -1.08 9.04
N ASP A 82 -4.12 -0.40 9.73
CA ASP A 82 -3.92 1.05 9.61
C ASP A 82 -3.48 1.46 8.19
N ALA A 83 -2.59 0.69 7.56
CA ALA A 83 -2.21 0.93 6.16
C ALA A 83 -3.40 0.77 5.21
N SER A 84 -4.29 -0.19 5.47
CA SER A 84 -5.52 -0.35 4.70
C SER A 84 -6.51 0.79 4.92
N TYR A 85 -6.55 1.38 6.12
CA TYR A 85 -7.34 2.57 6.43
C TYR A 85 -6.79 3.80 5.73
N GLU A 86 -5.47 3.98 5.71
CA GLU A 86 -4.82 5.06 4.95
C GLU A 86 -5.15 4.95 3.45
N ALA A 87 -5.04 3.75 2.88
CA ALA A 87 -5.43 3.51 1.50
C ALA A 87 -6.94 3.79 1.28
N ALA A 88 -7.81 3.37 2.19
CA ALA A 88 -9.24 3.65 2.13
C ALA A 88 -9.54 5.16 2.19
N TYR A 89 -8.80 5.91 3.00
CA TYR A 89 -8.91 7.37 3.04
C TYR A 89 -8.51 8.01 1.71
N LEU A 90 -7.37 7.62 1.13
CA LEU A 90 -6.93 8.11 -0.20
C LEU A 90 -7.97 7.81 -1.28
N GLU A 91 -8.59 6.64 -1.22
CA GLU A 91 -9.67 6.25 -2.12
C GLU A 91 -10.94 7.08 -1.93
N LEU A 92 -11.26 7.53 -0.71
CA LEU A 92 -12.39 8.44 -0.45
C LEU A 92 -12.08 9.88 -0.89
N VAL A 93 -10.84 10.34 -0.70
CA VAL A 93 -10.38 11.66 -1.14
C VAL A 93 -10.36 11.76 -2.65
N LYS A 94 -9.88 10.71 -3.33
CA LYS A 94 -9.84 10.63 -4.79
C LYS A 94 -10.18 9.19 -5.21
N PRO A 95 -11.45 8.92 -5.55
CA PRO A 95 -11.87 7.61 -6.04
C PRO A 95 -11.04 7.15 -7.23
N GLY A 96 -10.59 5.89 -7.19
CA GLY A 96 -9.71 5.29 -8.21
C GLY A 96 -8.22 5.68 -8.08
N SER A 97 -7.82 6.39 -7.01
CA SER A 97 -6.41 6.76 -6.79
C SER A 97 -5.49 5.55 -6.56
N LEU A 98 -6.05 4.47 -6.01
CA LEU A 98 -5.32 3.22 -5.74
C LEU A 98 -5.17 2.32 -6.97
N SER A 99 -5.88 2.62 -8.06
CA SER A 99 -5.86 1.86 -9.31
C SER A 99 -5.45 2.77 -10.45
N ILE A 100 -4.14 2.87 -10.71
CA ILE A 100 -3.68 3.61 -11.89
C ILE A 100 -3.81 2.72 -13.11
N PHE A 101 -4.82 3.00 -13.94
CA PHE A 101 -4.83 2.58 -15.33
C PHE A 101 -4.01 3.58 -16.15
N PHE A 102 -2.74 3.26 -16.39
CA PHE A 102 -1.87 4.07 -17.22
C PHE A 102 -1.91 3.58 -18.68
N ALA A 103 -2.25 4.45 -19.63
CA ALA A 103 -2.11 4.18 -21.05
C ALA A 103 -0.71 4.63 -21.52
N PRO A 104 0.19 3.71 -21.92
CA PRO A 104 1.56 4.04 -22.32
C PRO A 104 1.67 5.13 -23.39
N SER A 105 0.67 5.19 -24.27
CA SER A 105 0.57 6.17 -25.36
C SER A 105 0.29 7.61 -24.94
N LYS A 106 -0.01 7.88 -23.66
CA LYS A 106 -0.29 9.23 -23.14
C LYS A 106 0.89 9.87 -22.39
N LYS A 107 2.10 9.27 -22.40
CA LYS A 107 3.29 9.92 -21.82
C LYS A 107 3.64 11.17 -22.63
N VAL A 108 3.48 12.35 -22.02
CA VAL A 108 4.00 13.60 -22.57
C VAL A 108 5.49 13.64 -22.25
N LYS A 109 6.33 13.17 -23.20
CA LYS A 109 7.79 13.17 -23.05
C LYS A 109 8.38 14.60 -23.00
N ARG A 110 7.76 15.53 -23.71
CA ARG A 110 8.13 16.95 -23.71
C ARG A 110 6.89 17.79 -24.02
N GLN A 111 6.62 18.79 -23.19
CA GLN A 111 5.60 19.78 -23.47
C GLN A 111 6.29 21.12 -23.75
N LYS A 112 6.18 21.62 -24.97
CA LYS A 112 6.64 22.96 -25.35
C LYS A 112 5.43 23.88 -25.43
N VAL A 113 5.38 24.86 -24.54
CA VAL A 113 4.45 25.99 -24.59
C VAL A 113 5.31 27.24 -24.80
N GLU A 114 4.85 28.22 -25.57
CA GLU A 114 5.67 29.39 -25.94
C GLU A 114 6.36 30.01 -24.71
N GLY A 115 7.70 29.99 -24.72
CA GLY A 115 8.55 30.57 -23.68
C GLY A 115 8.90 29.68 -22.48
N ILE A 116 8.32 28.48 -22.32
CA ILE A 116 8.61 27.59 -21.18
C ILE A 116 8.84 26.15 -21.67
N GLU A 117 10.04 25.64 -21.40
CA GLU A 117 10.40 24.23 -21.59
C GLU A 117 10.32 23.50 -20.24
N ARG A 118 9.56 22.41 -20.19
CA ARG A 118 9.51 21.50 -19.03
C ARG A 118 9.93 20.11 -19.49
N GLU A 119 11.03 19.62 -18.92
CA GLU A 119 11.49 18.24 -19.03
C GLU A 119 11.05 17.48 -17.78
N PHE A 120 10.31 16.40 -17.97
CA PHE A 120 9.95 15.49 -16.88
C PHE A 120 11.01 14.38 -16.86
N PHE A 121 11.58 14.08 -15.68
CA PHE A 121 12.47 12.93 -15.52
C PHE A 121 11.72 11.65 -15.92
N GLU A 122 12.37 10.79 -16.72
CA GLU A 122 11.88 9.43 -16.92
C GLU A 122 11.86 8.72 -15.55
N PRO A 123 10.89 7.82 -15.29
CA PRO A 123 10.93 7.02 -14.07
C PRO A 123 12.30 6.35 -14.01
N GLY A 124 13.05 6.63 -12.95
CA GLY A 124 14.29 5.92 -12.67
C GLY A 124 14.03 4.42 -12.68
N ASP A 125 15.08 3.66 -12.98
CA ASP A 125 15.14 2.21 -13.13
C ASP A 125 14.80 1.50 -11.79
N ASN A 126 13.61 1.75 -11.25
CA ASN A 126 13.27 1.55 -9.85
C ASN A 126 12.83 0.10 -9.56
N GLY A 127 13.18 -0.86 -10.42
CA GLY A 127 12.91 -2.30 -10.23
C GLY A 127 11.42 -2.67 -10.04
N ASN A 128 10.49 -1.72 -10.12
CA ASN A 128 9.08 -1.92 -9.86
C ASN A 128 8.38 -2.26 -11.18
N ILE A 129 8.34 -3.56 -11.47
CA ILE A 129 7.81 -4.15 -12.72
C ILE A 129 6.29 -3.90 -12.88
N PHE A 130 5.58 -3.58 -11.79
CA PHE A 130 4.12 -3.56 -11.79
C PHE A 130 3.47 -2.19 -11.98
N ALA A 131 4.13 -1.08 -11.62
CA ALA A 131 3.69 0.29 -11.94
C ALA A 131 4.74 1.35 -11.51
N PRO A 132 5.68 1.75 -12.38
CA PRO A 132 6.70 2.76 -12.04
C PRO A 132 6.11 4.15 -11.73
N ASP A 133 4.86 4.40 -12.11
CA ASP A 133 4.14 5.68 -11.93
C ASP A 133 3.00 5.60 -10.88
N ALA A 134 2.91 4.51 -10.11
CA ALA A 134 1.90 4.41 -9.05
C ALA A 134 2.17 5.43 -7.92
N PRO A 135 1.16 6.15 -7.41
CA PRO A 135 1.31 7.05 -6.28
C PRO A 135 1.75 6.22 -5.07
N VAL A 136 2.91 6.56 -4.54
CA VAL A 136 3.44 5.98 -3.32
C VAL A 136 3.00 6.86 -2.15
N SER A 137 2.27 6.29 -1.19
CA SER A 137 1.99 6.96 0.07
C SER A 137 3.12 6.68 1.06
N THR A 138 3.86 7.71 1.44
CA THR A 138 4.93 7.61 2.44
C THR A 138 4.42 7.13 3.81
N ILE A 139 3.15 7.41 4.13
CA ILE A 139 2.50 6.93 5.36
C ILE A 139 2.32 5.41 5.28
N ILE A 140 1.80 4.89 4.17
CA ILE A 140 1.64 3.44 3.95
C ILE A 140 3.01 2.75 4.01
N GLU A 141 4.03 3.31 3.34
CA GLU A 141 5.40 2.78 3.41
C GLU A 141 5.93 2.74 4.84
N GLY A 142 5.78 3.82 5.61
CA GLY A 142 6.24 3.88 7.00
C GLY A 142 5.51 2.90 7.92
N LEU A 143 4.22 2.69 7.70
CA LEU A 143 3.42 1.72 8.46
C LEU A 143 3.89 0.29 8.19
N LEU A 144 4.16 -0.04 6.92
CA LEU A 144 4.51 -1.40 6.50
C LEU A 144 6.00 -1.72 6.57
N ALA A 145 6.90 -0.74 6.60
CA ALA A 145 8.35 -0.94 6.63
C ALA A 145 8.84 -1.98 7.67
N PRO A 146 8.27 -2.05 8.89
CA PRO A 146 8.59 -3.12 9.85
C PRO A 146 8.35 -4.55 9.35
N LEU A 147 7.35 -4.73 8.48
CA LEU A 147 6.93 -6.03 7.97
C LEU A 147 7.66 -6.41 6.68
N VAL A 148 7.88 -5.44 5.78
CA VAL A 148 8.37 -5.71 4.41
C VAL A 148 9.79 -5.21 4.14
N GLY A 149 10.41 -4.54 5.10
CA GLY A 149 11.69 -3.85 4.93
C GLY A 149 11.57 -2.53 4.15
N PRO A 150 12.64 -1.71 4.09
CA PRO A 150 12.62 -0.44 3.37
C PRO A 150 12.38 -0.65 1.86
N MET A 151 11.78 0.35 1.19
CA MET A 151 11.54 0.34 -0.26
C MET A 151 12.84 0.44 -1.09
N TYR A 152 13.94 0.91 -0.49
CA TYR A 152 15.25 1.04 -1.11
C TYR A 152 16.35 0.46 -0.21
N GLY A 153 17.23 -0.34 -0.83
CA GLY A 153 18.57 -0.70 -0.38
C GLY A 153 18.73 -0.99 1.12
N LEU A 154 18.58 -2.24 1.53
CA LEU A 154 19.50 -2.74 2.55
C LEU A 154 20.89 -2.79 1.89
N PRO A 155 21.95 -2.19 2.46
CA PRO A 155 23.29 -2.42 1.95
C PRO A 155 23.58 -3.93 2.02
N ASP A 156 24.04 -4.51 0.91
CA ASP A 156 24.26 -5.95 0.68
C ASP A 156 25.31 -6.63 1.60
N ILE A 157 25.78 -5.96 2.67
CA ILE A 157 26.79 -6.50 3.57
C ILE A 157 26.43 -6.20 5.04
N LEU A 158 25.97 -7.24 5.72
CA LEU A 158 26.31 -7.50 7.12
C LEU A 158 27.24 -8.72 7.09
N VAL A 159 28.53 -8.47 6.86
CA VAL A 159 29.58 -9.47 7.09
C VAL A 159 29.70 -9.64 8.60
N VAL A 160 29.52 -10.88 9.07
CA VAL A 160 30.05 -11.37 10.35
C VAL A 160 31.22 -12.26 10.04
#